data_AF-A0A416VQK2-F1
#
_entry.id   AF-A0A416VQK2-F1
#
_cell.length_a   1.000
_cell.length_b   1.000
_cell.length_c   1.000
_cell.angle_alpha   90.00
_cell.angle_beta   90.00
_cell.angle_gamma   90.00
#
_symmetry.space_group_name_H-M   'P 1'
#
loop_
_entity.id
_entity.type
_entity.pdbx_description
1 polymer ?
#
loop_
_entity_poly.entity_id
_entity_poly.type
_entity_poly.pdbx_seq_one_letter_code
_entity_poly.pdbx_strand_id
1 'polypeptide(L)'
;METITGIQAMQWAKEISKLPQGCFTISFFPCSTKKGEASSKLMTKTGCKFRAQLPQERFSIDSDNFFLFTDADGEPKMCYRILLRYMGFPNDNFQLHKVDWL
;
A
#
# COMPACT_ATOMS: atom_id res chain seq x y z
N MET A 1 15.84 10.36 -6.12
CA MET A 1 14.85 9.40 -5.62
C MET A 1 15.25 9.09 -4.19
N GLU A 2 14.45 9.55 -3.24
CA GLU A 2 14.72 9.35 -1.82
C GLU A 2 14.25 7.94 -1.41
N THR A 3 14.93 7.36 -0.41
CA THR A 3 14.63 6.04 0.12
C THR A 3 14.07 6.19 1.51
N ILE A 4 12.93 5.55 1.77
CA ILE A 4 12.28 5.54 3.09
C ILE A 4 12.16 4.11 3.59
N THR A 5 12.22 3.91 4.90
CA THR A 5 12.01 2.58 5.48
C THR A 5 10.55 2.15 5.32
N GLY A 6 10.31 0.84 5.29
CA GLY A 6 8.97 0.26 5.22
C GLY A 6 8.11 0.71 6.39
N ILE A 7 8.68 0.85 7.59
CA ILE A 7 7.96 1.34 8.78
C ILE A 7 7.50 2.78 8.56
N GLN A 8 8.39 3.67 8.13
CA GLN A 8 8.05 5.07 7.85
C GLN A 8 6.98 5.18 6.76
N ALA A 9 7.13 4.41 5.67
CA ALA A 9 6.18 4.41 4.56
C ALA A 9 4.76 4.02 5.02
N MET A 10 4.65 3.00 5.88
CA MET A 10 3.36 2.59 6.46
C MET A 10 2.78 3.65 7.40
N GLN A 11 3.62 4.30 8.21
CA GLN A 11 3.17 5.34 9.12
C GLN A 11 2.64 6.55 8.34
N TRP A 12 3.37 7.01 7.31
CA TRP A 12 2.92 8.11 6.47
C TRP A 12 1.60 7.79 5.76
N ALA A 13 1.45 6.58 5.23
CA ALA A 13 0.21 6.15 4.59
C ALA A 13 -0.99 6.16 5.56
N LYS A 14 -0.79 5.73 6.81
CA LYS A 14 -1.81 5.80 7.87
C LYS A 14 -2.18 7.23 8.20
N GLU A 15 -1.19 8.09 8.44
CA GLU A 15 -1.42 9.49 8.83
C GLU A 15 -2.08 10.29 7.72
N ILE A 16 -1.60 10.17 6.47
CA ILE A 16 -2.19 10.92 5.36
C ILE A 16 -3.66 10.52 5.13
N SER A 17 -4.00 9.25 5.33
CA SER A 17 -5.36 8.75 5.11
C SER A 17 -6.37 9.23 6.15
N LYS A 18 -5.93 9.82 7.26
CA LYS A 18 -6.81 10.49 8.23
C LYS A 18 -7.33 11.84 7.72
N LEU A 19 -6.64 12.45 6.76
CA LEU A 19 -7.07 13.70 6.16
C LEU A 19 -8.21 13.44 5.16
N PRO A 20 -9.24 14.30 5.09
CA PRO A 20 -10.38 14.10 4.18
C PRO A 20 -9.96 13.88 2.72
N GLN A 21 -8.97 14.65 2.25
CA GLN A 21 -8.42 14.56 0.89
C GLN A 21 -7.04 13.90 0.82
N GLY A 22 -6.55 13.35 1.93
CA GLY A 22 -5.25 12.72 1.96
C GLY A 22 -5.29 11.35 1.30
N CYS A 23 -4.43 11.17 0.30
CA CYS A 23 -4.27 9.91 -0.41
C CYS A 23 -2.78 9.70 -0.72
N PHE A 24 -2.43 8.49 -1.13
CA PHE A 24 -1.08 8.13 -1.52
C PHE A 24 -1.08 7.30 -2.81
N THR A 25 0.10 7.17 -3.40
CA THR A 25 0.36 6.27 -4.53
C THR A 25 1.21 5.11 -4.04
N ILE A 26 0.94 3.91 -4.52
CA ILE A 26 1.77 2.73 -4.25
C ILE A 26 2.16 2.04 -5.54
N SER A 27 3.34 1.44 -5.54
CA SER A 27 3.80 0.54 -6.60
C SER A 27 4.35 -0.74 -5.99
N PHE A 28 3.82 -1.88 -6.42
CA PHE A 28 4.15 -3.20 -5.88
C PHE A 28 4.09 -4.29 -6.94
N PHE A 29 4.75 -5.42 -6.68
CA PHE A 29 4.56 -6.62 -7.48
C PHE A 29 3.28 -7.33 -7.03
N PRO A 30 2.26 -7.48 -7.91
CA PRO A 30 1.02 -8.12 -7.52
C PRO A 30 1.27 -9.62 -7.32
N CYS A 31 0.80 -10.12 -6.18
CA CYS A 31 0.85 -11.52 -5.80
C CYS A 31 -0.44 -11.87 -5.08
N SER A 32 -1.12 -12.92 -5.53
CA SER A 32 -2.33 -13.46 -4.95
C SER A 32 -2.22 -14.98 -4.88
N THR A 33 -2.03 -15.50 -3.66
CA THR A 33 -2.02 -16.94 -3.41
C THR A 33 -3.37 -17.58 -3.71
N LYS A 34 -4.48 -16.89 -3.43
CA LYS A 34 -5.85 -17.37 -3.72
C LYS A 34 -6.11 -17.56 -5.22
N LYS A 35 -5.55 -16.70 -6.06
CA LYS A 35 -5.71 -16.78 -7.53
C LYS A 35 -4.58 -17.57 -8.21
N GLY A 36 -3.53 -17.95 -7.48
CA GLY A 36 -2.33 -18.55 -8.06
C GLY A 36 -1.56 -17.58 -8.98
N GLU A 37 -1.72 -16.26 -8.77
CA GLU A 37 -1.15 -15.23 -9.63
C GLU A 37 0.06 -14.58 -8.95
N ALA A 38 1.19 -14.53 -9.64
CA ALA A 38 2.35 -13.72 -9.28
C ALA A 38 2.90 -13.06 -10.54
N SER A 39 3.15 -11.75 -10.48
CA SER A 39 3.68 -11.00 -11.62
C SER A 39 4.97 -10.28 -11.27
N SER A 40 5.93 -10.34 -12.19
CA SER A 40 7.14 -9.52 -12.17
C SER A 40 6.92 -8.11 -12.73
N LYS A 41 5.70 -7.79 -13.18
CA LYS A 41 5.34 -6.44 -13.63
C LYS A 41 4.88 -5.62 -12.44
N LEU A 42 5.51 -4.47 -12.25
CA LEU A 42 5.13 -3.53 -11.20
C LEU A 42 3.76 -2.93 -11.49
N MET A 43 2.84 -3.03 -10.53
CA MET A 43 1.52 -2.41 -10.59
C MET A 43 1.54 -1.13 -9.76
N THR A 44 1.11 -0.02 -10.36
CA THR A 44 0.95 1.26 -9.66
C THR A 44 -0.53 1.57 -9.44
N LYS A 45 -0.88 2.02 -8.23
CA LYS A 45 -2.21 2.48 -7.86
C LYS A 45 -2.10 3.86 -7.24
N THR A 46 -2.85 4.82 -7.77
CA THR A 46 -2.93 6.20 -7.30
C THR A 46 -4.21 6.42 -6.49
N GLY A 47 -4.30 7.52 -5.74
CA GLY A 47 -5.52 7.89 -5.01
C GLY A 47 -5.88 6.90 -3.90
N CYS A 48 -4.91 6.17 -3.38
CA CYS A 48 -5.15 5.13 -2.38
C CYS A 48 -5.30 5.71 -0.98
N LYS A 49 -6.08 5.02 -0.12
CA LYS A 49 -6.19 5.32 1.31
C LYS A 49 -5.98 4.07 2.14
N PHE A 50 -5.30 4.21 3.27
CA PHE A 50 -5.11 3.15 4.23
C PHE A 50 -6.45 2.78 4.85
N ARG A 51 -6.69 1.48 5.06
CA ARG A 51 -7.89 0.99 5.72
C ARG A 51 -7.55 0.03 6.85
N ALA A 52 -8.40 0.01 7.87
CA ALA A 52 -8.39 -1.05 8.87
C ALA A 52 -8.89 -2.37 8.25
N GLN A 53 -8.51 -3.48 8.88
CA GLN A 53 -9.04 -4.80 8.54
C GLN A 53 -10.54 -4.87 8.83
N LEU A 54 -11.32 -5.43 7.91
CA LEU A 54 -12.74 -5.63 8.11
C LEU A 54 -13.00 -6.83 9.04
N PRO A 55 -14.10 -6.87 9.80
CA PRO A 55 -14.40 -7.97 10.73
C PRO A 55 -14.38 -9.35 10.07
N GLN A 56 -14.90 -9.45 8.84
CA GLN A 56 -14.91 -10.68 8.03
C GLN A 56 -13.53 -11.14 7.54
N GLU A 57 -12.53 -10.27 7.56
CA GLU A 57 -11.16 -10.57 7.11
C GLU A 57 -10.28 -11.11 8.25
N ARG A 58 -10.74 -11.01 9.51
CA ARG A 58 -9.95 -11.24 10.74
C ARG A 58 -9.31 -12.63 10.84
N PHE A 59 -9.92 -13.66 10.25
CA PHE A 59 -9.43 -15.03 10.30
C PHE A 59 -8.67 -15.47 9.04
N SER A 60 -8.67 -14.66 7.98
CA SER A 60 -8.15 -15.05 6.66
C SER A 60 -7.01 -14.17 6.16
N ILE A 61 -6.81 -13.00 6.77
CA ILE A 61 -5.72 -12.09 6.45
C ILE A 61 -4.83 -11.95 7.68
N ASP A 62 -3.58 -12.37 7.52
CA ASP A 62 -2.52 -12.03 8.45
C ASP A 62 -2.15 -10.54 8.23
N SER A 63 -2.69 -9.69 9.10
CA SER A 63 -2.58 -8.23 8.98
C SER A 63 -1.15 -7.72 9.13
N ASP A 64 -0.22 -8.53 9.65
CA ASP A 64 1.19 -8.16 9.76
C ASP A 64 1.90 -8.22 8.41
N ASN A 65 1.46 -9.14 7.52
CA ASN A 65 2.06 -9.39 6.21
C ASN A 65 1.44 -8.57 5.08
N PHE A 66 0.17 -8.19 5.20
CA PHE A 66 -0.56 -7.45 4.18
C PHE A 66 -0.66 -5.96 4.49
N PHE A 67 -0.55 -5.14 3.45
CA PHE A 67 -0.93 -3.74 3.45
C PHE A 67 -2.35 -3.62 2.91
N LEU A 68 -3.26 -3.14 3.75
CA LEU A 68 -4.67 -2.97 3.41
C LEU A 68 -4.94 -1.52 3.02
N PHE A 69 -5.55 -1.34 1.86
CA PHE A 69 -5.89 -0.02 1.33
C PHE A 69 -7.18 -0.07 0.51
N THR A 70 -7.78 1.09 0.24
CA THR A 70 -8.76 1.28 -0.83
C THR A 70 -8.07 1.98 -1.99
N ASP A 71 -8.42 1.66 -3.23
CA ASP A 71 -7.96 2.42 -4.39
C ASP A 71 -8.83 3.66 -4.66
N ALA A 72 -8.56 4.36 -5.76
CA ALA A 72 -9.27 5.58 -6.14
C ALA A 72 -10.78 5.37 -6.37
N ASP A 73 -11.20 4.14 -6.71
CA ASP A 73 -12.60 3.78 -6.90
C ASP A 73 -13.31 3.45 -5.57
N GLY A 74 -12.57 3.50 -4.45
CA GLY A 74 -13.07 3.12 -3.12
C GLY A 74 -13.06 1.62 -2.87
N GLU A 75 -12.55 0.82 -3.80
CA GLU A 75 -12.59 -0.63 -3.71
C GLU A 75 -11.54 -1.14 -2.72
N PRO A 76 -11.91 -2.03 -1.77
CA PRO A 76 -10.96 -2.60 -0.83
C PRO A 76 -9.96 -3.51 -1.56
N LYS A 77 -8.67 -3.19 -1.41
CA LYS A 77 -7.55 -3.96 -1.93
C LYS A 77 -6.61 -4.37 -0.79
N MET A 78 -5.68 -5.25 -1.14
CA MET A 78 -4.58 -5.67 -0.28
C MET A 78 -3.38 -6.05 -1.15
N CYS A 79 -2.17 -5.85 -0.63
CA CYS A 79 -0.93 -6.37 -1.22
C CYS A 79 0.03 -6.79 -0.11
N TYR A 80 0.99 -7.66 -0.42
CA TYR A 80 2.03 -8.02 0.54
C TYR A 80 2.94 -6.81 0.79
N ARG A 81 3.19 -6.49 2.06
CA ARG A 81 4.05 -5.36 2.44
C ARG A 81 5.43 -5.48 1.84
N ILE A 82 6.04 -6.66 1.94
CA ILE A 82 7.37 -6.96 1.41
C ILE A 82 7.49 -6.81 -0.12
N LEU A 83 6.37 -6.75 -0.86
CA LEU A 83 6.35 -6.56 -2.31
C LEU A 83 6.14 -5.10 -2.73
N LEU A 84 5.86 -4.19 -1.79
CA LEU A 84 5.86 -2.75 -2.05
C LEU A 84 7.29 -2.30 -2.38
N ARG A 85 7.42 -1.53 -3.46
CA ARG A 85 8.71 -1.02 -3.93
C ARG A 85 8.76 0.49 -3.91
N TYR A 86 7.64 1.15 -4.18
CA TYR A 86 7.58 2.60 -4.16
C TYR A 86 6.28 3.11 -3.53
N MET A 87 6.38 4.26 -2.88
CA MET A 87 5.22 5.01 -2.38
C MET A 87 5.40 6.50 -2.67
N GLY A 88 4.31 7.17 -3.02
CA GLY A 88 4.28 8.61 -3.27
C GLY A 88 3.24 9.29 -2.38
N PHE A 89 3.60 10.46 -1.84
CA PHE A 89 2.82 11.17 -0.84
C PHE A 89 2.60 12.63 -1.26
N PRO A 90 1.55 13.31 -0.79
CA PRO A 90 1.19 14.64 -1.30
C PRO A 90 2.16 15.76 -0.87
N ASN A 91 3.00 15.53 0.14
CA ASN A 91 3.95 16.52 0.67
C ASN A 91 5.03 16.94 -0.34
N ASP A 92 5.31 16.10 -1.35
CA ASP A 92 6.29 16.36 -2.41
C ASP A 92 5.71 16.18 -3.82
N ASN A 93 4.40 16.40 -3.96
CA ASN A 93 3.68 16.22 -5.21
C ASN A 93 3.73 14.76 -5.74
N PHE A 94 3.62 13.80 -4.83
CA PHE A 94 3.58 12.36 -5.11
C PHE A 94 4.85 11.81 -5.75
N GLN A 95 6.01 12.35 -5.39
CA GLN A 95 7.28 11.79 -5.82
C GLN A 95 7.40 10.35 -5.31
N LEU A 96 7.81 9.42 -6.19
CA LEU A 96 7.98 8.02 -5.81
C LEU A 96 9.25 7.84 -4.97
N HIS A 97 9.05 7.51 -3.70
CA HIS A 97 10.10 7.08 -2.77
C HIS A 97 10.31 5.59 -2.89
N LYS A 98 11.56 5.15 -2.92
CA LYS A 98 11.88 3.72 -2.82
C LYS A 98 11.63 3.27 -1.38
N VAL A 99 10.91 2.17 -1.22
CA VAL A 99 10.66 1.57 0.11
C VAL A 99 11.72 0.52 0.39
N ASP A 100 12.46 0.72 1.47
CA ASP A 100 13.44 -0.23 1.99
C ASP A 100 12.86 -1.08 3.12
N TRP A 101 12.93 -2.40 2.97
CA TRP A 101 12.37 -3.36 3.92
C TRP A 101 13.44 -4.13 4.70
N LEU A 102 14.72 -3.89 4.41
CA LEU A 102 15.87 -4.59 4.98
C LEU A 102 16.73 -3.65 5.84
#